data_AF-A0A815XMF7-F1
#
_entry.id   AF-A0A815XMF7-F1
#
_cell.length_a   1.000
_cell.length_b   1.000
_cell.length_c   1.000
_cell.angle_alpha   90.00
_cell.angle_beta   90.00
_cell.angle_gamma   90.00
#
_symmetry.space_group_name_H-M   'P 1'
#
loop_
_entity.id
_entity.type
_entity.pdbx_description
1 polymer ?
#
loop_
_entity_poly.entity_id
_entity_poly.type
_entity_poly.pdbx_seq_one_letter_code
_entity_poly.pdbx_strand_id
1 'polypeptide(L)'
;ASRNESAEIFVICQNYLAPDKIDPKFLDYKHVFTDVDNDITEAQNKAKERLKHPEKFTRSREGYPEGDYTLYHKLDATKFIQSENFLDLLANANEIVIDDERILEHPKTTSEIKECIKDIKVLGRREITLILAWRRHLAASLFKKILPSIEKQPNEI
;
A
#
# COMPACT_ATOMS: atom_id res chain seq x y z
N ALA A 1 -3.34 -41.48 -17.51
CA ALA A 1 -3.34 -40.66 -16.29
C ALA A 1 -2.46 -39.44 -16.54
N SER A 2 -2.86 -38.29 -16.02
CA SER A 2 -2.09 -37.04 -16.06
C SER A 2 -0.69 -37.21 -15.46
N ARG A 3 0.26 -36.36 -15.85
CA ARG A 3 1.61 -36.35 -15.26
C ARG A 3 1.62 -35.52 -13.97
N ASN A 4 2.29 -36.01 -12.93
CA ASN A 4 2.43 -35.28 -11.65
C ASN A 4 3.19 -33.96 -11.74
N GLU A 5 3.96 -33.74 -12.81
CA GLU A 5 4.79 -32.52 -12.99
C GLU A 5 4.13 -31.48 -13.91
N SER A 6 2.88 -31.70 -14.32
CA SER A 6 2.16 -30.80 -15.22
C SER A 6 1.06 -30.06 -14.47
N ALA A 7 0.80 -28.80 -14.85
CA ALA A 7 -0.27 -27.99 -14.29
C ALA A 7 -1.63 -28.18 -14.99
N GLU A 8 -1.84 -29.32 -15.66
CA GLU A 8 -3.07 -29.59 -16.40
C GLU A 8 -4.24 -29.91 -15.46
N ILE A 9 -5.43 -29.41 -15.80
CA ILE A 9 -6.68 -29.70 -15.08
C ILE A 9 -7.74 -30.21 -16.04
N PHE A 10 -8.59 -31.12 -15.55
CA PHE A 10 -9.74 -31.63 -16.30
C PHE A 10 -11.02 -31.14 -15.62
N VAL A 11 -11.64 -30.11 -16.22
CA VAL A 11 -12.90 -29.54 -15.72
C VAL A 11 -14.06 -30.14 -16.50
N ILE A 12 -15.04 -30.72 -15.79
CA ILE A 12 -16.24 -31.31 -16.39
C ILE A 12 -17.46 -30.49 -15.94
N CYS A 13 -18.09 -29.79 -16.89
CA CYS A 13 -19.32 -29.03 -16.63
C CYS A 13 -20.54 -29.92 -16.90
N GLN A 14 -21.20 -30.39 -15.85
CA GLN A 14 -22.45 -31.16 -15.94
C GLN A 14 -23.67 -30.28 -15.64
N ASN A 15 -24.86 -30.74 -16.02
CA ASN A 15 -26.14 -30.06 -15.75
C ASN A 15 -26.23 -28.64 -16.36
N TYR A 16 -25.98 -28.52 -17.68
CA TYR A 16 -26.12 -27.26 -18.38
C TYR A 16 -27.55 -26.71 -18.26
N LEU A 17 -27.68 -25.50 -17.71
CA LEU A 17 -28.95 -24.86 -17.40
C LEU A 17 -29.74 -24.40 -18.64
N ALA A 18 -29.12 -24.36 -19.82
CA ALA A 18 -29.72 -24.00 -21.10
C ALA A 18 -30.63 -22.74 -21.06
N PRO A 19 -30.10 -21.56 -20.69
CA PRO A 19 -30.88 -20.33 -20.68
C PRO A 19 -31.30 -19.91 -22.10
N ASP A 20 -32.51 -19.36 -22.25
CA ASP A 20 -33.05 -18.90 -23.55
C ASP A 20 -32.28 -17.73 -24.16
N LYS A 21 -31.59 -16.94 -23.32
CA LYS A 21 -30.77 -15.79 -23.73
C LYS A 21 -29.45 -15.80 -22.98
N ILE A 22 -28.35 -15.66 -23.71
CA ILE A 22 -26.99 -15.55 -23.18
C ILE A 22 -26.47 -14.15 -23.52
N ASP A 23 -25.94 -13.42 -22.53
CA ASP A 23 -25.26 -12.15 -22.80
C ASP A 23 -23.98 -12.42 -23.59
N PRO A 24 -23.80 -11.84 -24.80
CA PRO A 24 -22.60 -12.02 -25.62
C PRO A 24 -21.31 -11.70 -24.88
N LYS A 25 -21.34 -10.83 -23.86
CA LYS A 25 -20.16 -10.46 -23.06
C LYS A 25 -19.55 -11.64 -22.29
N PHE A 26 -20.34 -12.63 -21.87
CA PHE A 26 -19.82 -13.81 -21.18
C PHE A 26 -18.94 -14.69 -22.06
N LEU A 27 -19.07 -14.56 -23.39
CA LEU A 27 -18.29 -15.30 -24.37
C LEU A 27 -17.18 -14.45 -25.02
N ASP A 28 -17.11 -13.15 -24.70
CA ASP A 28 -16.04 -12.27 -25.17
C ASP A 28 -14.82 -12.39 -24.26
N TYR A 29 -13.71 -12.89 -24.81
CA TYR A 29 -12.45 -13.07 -24.08
C TYR A 29 -11.96 -11.76 -23.45
N LYS A 30 -12.20 -10.61 -24.08
CA LYS A 30 -11.77 -9.31 -23.52
C LYS A 30 -12.47 -9.02 -22.19
N HIS A 31 -13.73 -9.41 -22.07
CA HIS A 31 -14.50 -9.21 -20.85
C HIS A 31 -14.22 -10.29 -19.80
N VAL A 32 -14.04 -11.55 -20.23
CA VAL A 32 -13.69 -12.67 -19.34
C VAL A 32 -12.34 -12.47 -18.64
N PHE A 33 -11.36 -11.89 -19.34
CA PHE A 33 -10.03 -11.60 -18.80
C PHE A 33 -9.85 -10.13 -18.40
N THR A 34 -10.93 -9.38 -18.19
CA THR A 34 -10.79 -8.06 -17.56
C THR A 34 -10.35 -8.27 -16.11
N ASP A 35 -9.25 -7.63 -15.71
CA ASP A 35 -8.78 -7.70 -14.34
C ASP A 35 -9.89 -7.22 -13.40
N VAL A 36 -10.12 -7.98 -12.32
CA VAL A 36 -10.90 -7.46 -11.22
C VAL A 36 -10.03 -6.36 -10.61
N ASP A 37 -10.43 -5.11 -10.79
CA ASP A 37 -9.85 -4.00 -10.04
C ASP A 37 -10.00 -4.39 -8.56
N ASN A 38 -8.92 -4.91 -7.96
CA ASN A 38 -8.87 -5.12 -6.53
C ASN A 38 -9.17 -3.76 -5.92
N ASP A 39 -10.37 -3.62 -5.36
CA ASP A 39 -10.91 -2.34 -4.93
C ASP A 39 -9.83 -1.53 -4.24
N ILE A 40 -9.62 -0.28 -4.66
CA ILE A 40 -8.64 0.65 -4.07
C ILE A 40 -8.75 0.61 -2.53
N THR A 41 -9.98 0.43 -2.02
CA THR A 41 -10.33 0.21 -0.62
C THR A 41 -9.61 -0.97 0.04
N GLU A 42 -9.50 -2.12 -0.61
CA GLU A 42 -8.76 -3.28 -0.09
C GLU A 42 -7.26 -3.03 -0.03
N ALA A 43 -6.69 -2.37 -1.05
CA ALA A 43 -5.27 -2.03 -1.07
C ALA A 43 -4.91 -1.07 0.09
N GLN A 44 -5.76 -0.08 0.35
CA GLN A 44 -5.60 0.85 1.48
C GLN A 44 -5.75 0.15 2.83
N ASN A 45 -6.68 -0.81 2.95
CA ASN A 45 -6.86 -1.58 4.17
C ASN A 45 -5.66 -2.50 4.42
N LYS A 46 -5.14 -3.18 3.38
CA LYS A 46 -3.91 -3.98 3.45
C LYS A 46 -2.69 -3.14 3.83
N ALA A 47 -2.56 -1.92 3.29
CA ALA A 47 -1.49 -0.98 3.66
C ALA A 47 -1.56 -0.57 5.14
N LYS A 48 -2.76 -0.24 5.64
CA LYS A 48 -2.99 0.07 7.06
C LYS A 48 -2.71 -1.12 7.97
N GLU A 49 -3.07 -2.33 7.57
CA GLU A 49 -2.75 -3.54 8.33
C GLU A 49 -1.24 -3.83 8.36
N ARG A 50 -0.53 -3.65 7.24
CA ARG A 50 0.94 -3.78 7.17
C ARG A 50 1.64 -2.85 8.16
N LEU A 51 1.17 -1.60 8.26
CA LEU A 51 1.75 -0.62 9.19
C LEU A 51 1.42 -0.91 10.66
N LYS A 52 0.26 -1.56 10.94
CA LYS A 52 -0.16 -1.92 12.30
C LYS A 52 0.47 -3.22 12.80
N HIS A 53 0.67 -4.18 11.91
CA HIS A 53 1.19 -5.52 12.20
C HIS A 53 2.29 -5.92 11.20
N PRO A 54 3.43 -5.21 11.17
CA PRO A 54 4.51 -5.50 10.22
C PRO A 54 5.06 -6.93 10.41
N GLU A 55 5.02 -7.46 11.63
CA GLU A 55 5.46 -8.80 12.01
C GLU A 55 4.63 -9.96 11.41
N LYS A 56 3.40 -9.69 10.96
CA LYS A 56 2.47 -10.72 10.45
C LYS A 56 2.46 -10.82 8.93
N PHE A 57 3.09 -9.89 8.22
CA PHE A 57 2.98 -9.82 6.77
C PHE A 57 4.08 -10.64 6.08
N THR A 58 3.68 -11.60 5.25
CA THR A 58 4.60 -12.38 4.40
C THR A 58 4.62 -11.82 2.99
N ARG A 59 5.69 -12.05 2.22
CA ARG A 59 5.80 -11.55 0.84
C ARG A 59 4.60 -12.02 0.01
N SER A 60 3.89 -11.07 -0.62
CA SER A 60 2.83 -11.44 -1.55
C SER A 60 3.42 -12.23 -2.72
N ARG A 61 2.71 -13.28 -3.13
CA ARG A 61 3.11 -14.17 -4.23
C ARG A 61 2.48 -13.77 -5.57
N GLU A 62 1.72 -12.67 -5.60
CA GLU A 62 0.94 -12.21 -6.77
C GLU A 62 1.76 -11.64 -7.93
N GLY A 63 3.09 -11.83 -7.94
CA GLY A 63 3.96 -11.27 -8.98
C GLY A 63 4.25 -9.78 -8.78
N TYR A 64 4.95 -9.17 -9.73
CA TYR A 64 5.26 -7.74 -9.69
C TYR A 64 4.14 -6.93 -10.33
N PRO A 65 3.88 -5.69 -9.87
CA PRO A 65 2.92 -4.80 -10.50
C PRO A 65 3.25 -4.59 -11.98
N GLU A 66 2.22 -4.54 -12.83
CA GLU A 66 2.34 -4.17 -14.24
C GLU A 66 3.10 -2.83 -14.39
N GLY A 67 4.19 -2.85 -15.16
CA GLY A 67 5.03 -1.67 -15.41
C GLY A 67 6.05 -1.32 -14.32
N ASP A 68 6.09 -2.07 -13.22
CA ASP A 68 7.08 -1.87 -12.16
C ASP A 68 8.26 -2.83 -12.30
N TYR A 69 9.25 -2.39 -13.07
CA TYR A 69 10.50 -3.13 -13.29
C TYR A 69 11.45 -3.07 -12.08
N THR A 70 11.18 -2.22 -11.10
CA THR A 70 12.09 -1.94 -9.98
C THR A 70 11.39 -2.10 -8.64
N LEU A 71 11.69 -3.20 -7.94
CA LEU A 71 11.24 -3.52 -6.58
C LEU A 71 11.55 -2.49 -5.48
N TYR A 72 12.25 -1.42 -5.85
CA TYR A 72 12.78 -0.43 -4.94
C TYR A 72 12.17 0.93 -5.25
N HIS A 73 11.31 1.41 -4.34
CA HIS A 73 10.63 2.69 -4.47
C HIS A 73 11.22 3.73 -3.53
N LYS A 74 11.69 4.83 -4.12
CA LYS A 74 12.08 6.03 -3.39
C LYS A 74 10.89 6.97 -3.27
N LEU A 75 10.70 7.55 -2.10
CA LEU A 75 9.67 8.52 -1.81
C LEU A 75 10.30 9.82 -1.31
N ASP A 76 9.96 10.95 -1.93
CA ASP A 76 10.48 12.24 -1.47
C ASP A 76 9.82 12.64 -0.14
N ALA A 77 10.60 13.18 0.79
CA ALA A 77 10.13 13.57 2.11
C ALA A 77 9.06 14.67 2.01
N THR A 78 9.21 15.64 1.11
CA THR A 78 8.19 16.69 0.88
C THR A 78 6.85 16.07 0.44
N LYS A 79 6.88 15.12 -0.50
CA LYS A 79 5.68 14.42 -0.98
C LYS A 79 5.02 13.61 0.13
N PHE A 80 5.82 12.94 0.96
CA PHE A 80 5.32 12.20 2.13
C PHE A 80 4.64 13.12 3.17
N ILE A 81 5.22 14.29 3.44
CA ILE A 81 4.70 15.22 4.45
C ILE A 81 3.42 15.93 3.97
N GLN A 82 3.32 16.29 2.69
CA GLN A 82 2.17 17.02 2.15
C GLN A 82 0.98 16.13 1.76
N SER A 83 1.21 14.86 1.44
CA SER A 83 0.16 13.96 0.97
C SER A 83 -0.86 13.61 2.07
N GLU A 84 -2.14 13.50 1.68
CA GLU A 84 -3.22 12.96 2.51
C GLU A 84 -3.16 11.42 2.58
N ASN A 85 -2.72 10.77 1.51
CA ASN A 85 -2.55 9.30 1.40
C ASN A 85 -1.14 8.85 1.84
N PHE A 86 -0.59 9.48 2.88
CA PHE A 86 0.77 9.21 3.36
C PHE A 86 0.97 7.78 3.88
N LEU A 87 -0.09 7.10 4.33
CA LEU A 87 -0.02 5.71 4.79
C LEU A 87 0.25 4.75 3.63
N ASP A 88 -0.46 4.92 2.51
CA ASP A 88 -0.27 4.07 1.32
C ASP A 88 1.10 4.33 0.69
N LEU A 89 1.53 5.61 0.64
CA LEU A 89 2.86 5.97 0.18
C LEU A 89 3.95 5.34 1.06
N LEU A 90 3.79 5.38 2.38
CA LEU A 90 4.74 4.78 3.32
C LEU A 90 4.77 3.26 3.21
N ALA A 91 3.62 2.61 3.02
CA ALA A 91 3.52 1.15 2.90
C ALA A 91 4.19 0.60 1.62
N ASN A 92 4.22 1.42 0.55
CA ASN A 92 4.82 1.04 -0.72
C ASN A 92 6.27 1.51 -0.88
N ALA A 93 6.73 2.48 -0.09
CA ALA A 93 8.10 2.99 -0.14
C ALA A 93 9.12 2.03 0.48
N ASN A 94 10.33 2.02 -0.08
CA ASN A 94 11.51 1.37 0.51
C ASN A 94 12.36 2.38 1.28
N GLU A 95 12.49 3.60 0.74
CA GLU A 95 13.31 4.68 1.29
C GLU A 95 12.56 6.01 1.17
N ILE A 96 12.64 6.85 2.20
CA ILE A 96 12.26 8.26 2.12
C ILE A 96 13.53 9.10 1.97
N VAL A 97 13.64 9.79 0.83
CA VAL A 97 14.76 10.68 0.51
C VAL A 97 14.44 12.08 1.01
N ILE A 98 15.32 12.66 1.81
CA ILE A 98 15.21 14.06 2.22
C ILE A 98 15.64 14.94 1.04
N ASP A 99 14.66 15.60 0.45
CA ASP A 99 14.79 16.44 -0.75
C ASP A 99 14.95 17.94 -0.42
N ASP A 100 14.51 18.38 0.77
CA ASP A 100 14.57 19.77 1.21
C ASP A 100 15.47 19.94 2.45
N GLU A 101 16.39 20.92 2.40
CA GLU A 101 17.27 21.29 3.51
C GLU A 101 16.49 21.70 4.76
N ARG A 102 15.30 22.28 4.59
CA ARG A 102 14.41 22.66 5.71
C ARG A 102 13.99 21.46 6.55
N ILE A 103 13.82 20.30 5.91
CA ILE A 103 13.50 19.04 6.59
C ILE A 103 14.76 18.49 7.26
N LEU A 104 15.91 18.64 6.63
CA LEU A 104 17.21 18.16 7.13
C LEU A 104 17.66 18.88 8.41
N GLU A 105 17.46 20.21 8.47
CA GLU A 105 17.85 21.07 9.59
C GLU A 105 16.83 21.12 10.74
N HIS A 106 15.64 20.56 10.54
CA HIS A 106 14.58 20.63 11.53
C HIS A 106 14.97 19.86 12.82
N PRO A 107 14.73 20.42 14.02
CA PRO A 107 15.16 19.82 15.29
C PRO A 107 14.54 18.45 15.60
N LYS A 108 13.41 18.12 14.95
CA LYS A 108 12.77 16.80 15.05
C LYS A 108 13.35 15.76 14.10
N THR A 109 14.19 16.14 13.13
CA THR A 109 14.87 15.20 12.23
C THR A 109 16.14 14.68 12.90
N THR A 110 15.96 13.86 13.92
CA THR A 110 17.06 13.26 14.69
C THR A 110 17.81 12.22 13.87
N SER A 111 19.02 11.84 14.31
CA SER A 111 19.79 10.77 13.68
C SER A 111 19.02 9.45 13.60
N GLU A 112 18.18 9.16 14.61
CA GLU A 112 17.31 7.99 14.61
C GLU A 112 16.31 8.01 13.43
N ILE A 113 15.64 9.13 13.21
CA ILE A 113 14.71 9.28 12.07
C ILE A 113 15.46 9.17 10.74
N LYS A 114 16.66 9.74 10.63
CA LYS A 114 17.50 9.64 9.42
C LYS A 114 17.89 8.20 9.10
N GLU A 115 18.09 7.34 10.11
CA GLU A 115 18.33 5.91 9.88
C GLU A 115 17.03 5.17 9.54
N CYS A 116 15.92 5.47 10.22
CA CYS A 116 14.64 4.81 9.95
C CYS A 116 14.12 5.06 8.54
N ILE A 117 14.33 6.25 7.97
CA ILE A 117 13.85 6.56 6.61
C ILE A 117 14.66 5.90 5.48
N LYS A 118 15.84 5.34 5.74
CA LYS A 118 16.66 4.66 4.72
C LYS A 118 16.11 3.29 4.33
N ASP A 119 15.50 2.59 5.28
CA ASP A 119 14.90 1.27 5.05
C ASP A 119 13.59 1.14 5.84
N ILE A 120 12.49 1.48 5.17
CA ILE A 120 11.15 1.51 5.77
C ILE A 120 10.62 0.09 5.96
N LYS A 121 11.04 -0.86 5.12
CA LYS A 121 10.49 -2.22 5.09
C LYS A 121 11.00 -3.11 6.24
N VAL A 122 12.05 -2.69 6.95
CA VAL A 122 12.57 -3.37 8.15
C VAL A 122 12.05 -2.79 9.46
N LEU A 123 11.27 -1.71 9.40
CA LEU A 123 10.80 -1.00 10.59
C LEU A 123 9.71 -1.78 11.33
N GLY A 124 9.79 -1.72 12.66
CA GLY A 124 8.73 -2.18 13.54
C GLY A 124 7.66 -1.12 13.77
N ARG A 125 6.65 -1.51 14.56
CA ARG A 125 5.51 -0.64 14.90
C ARG A 125 5.95 0.64 15.63
N ARG A 126 6.99 0.56 16.45
CA ARG A 126 7.49 1.70 17.24
C ARG A 126 8.12 2.75 16.32
N GLU A 127 8.96 2.31 15.40
CA GLU A 127 9.67 3.15 14.44
C GLU A 127 8.70 3.76 13.42
N ILE A 128 7.72 2.99 12.94
CA ILE A 128 6.64 3.52 12.09
C ILE A 128 5.88 4.63 12.83
N THR A 129 5.55 4.43 14.11
CA THR A 129 4.86 5.46 14.92
C THR A 129 5.72 6.72 15.08
N LEU A 130 7.04 6.56 15.25
CA LEU A 130 7.99 7.66 15.33
C LEU A 130 7.99 8.48 14.03
N ILE A 131 8.07 7.83 12.86
CA ILE A 131 8.02 8.51 11.55
C ILE A 131 6.70 9.25 11.36
N LEU A 132 5.58 8.66 11.73
CA LEU A 132 4.26 9.31 11.62
C LEU A 132 4.14 10.54 12.53
N ALA A 133 4.71 10.48 13.74
CA ALA A 133 4.77 11.62 14.64
C ALA A 133 5.68 12.73 14.09
N TRP A 134 6.85 12.36 13.57
CA TRP A 134 7.78 13.27 12.90
C TRP A 134 7.10 13.99 11.73
N ARG A 135 6.39 13.26 10.85
CA ARG A 135 5.61 13.83 9.75
C ARG A 135 4.62 14.87 10.22
N ARG A 136 3.83 14.58 11.27
CA ARG A 136 2.85 15.52 11.83
C ARG A 136 3.52 16.79 12.34
N HIS A 137 4.67 16.68 13.00
CA HIS A 137 5.42 17.84 13.47
C HIS A 137 5.93 18.69 12.32
N LEU A 138 6.48 18.08 11.27
CA LEU A 138 6.97 18.80 10.08
C LEU A 138 5.84 19.43 9.27
N ALA A 139 4.72 18.73 9.10
CA ALA A 139 3.54 19.29 8.46
C ALA A 139 3.07 20.55 9.21
N ALA A 140 3.01 20.49 10.55
CA ALA A 140 2.59 21.63 11.37
C ALA A 140 3.59 22.79 11.36
N SER A 141 4.90 22.53 11.36
CA SER A 141 5.94 23.57 11.44
C SER A 141 6.25 24.20 10.08
N LEU A 142 6.36 23.40 9.01
CA LEU A 142 6.80 23.83 7.69
C LEU A 142 5.63 24.08 6.73
N PHE A 143 4.55 23.31 6.84
CA PHE A 143 3.44 23.31 5.88
C PHE A 143 2.12 23.67 6.56
N LYS A 144 2.09 24.86 7.19
CA LYS A 144 1.02 25.42 8.05
C LYS A 144 -0.42 25.42 7.47
N LYS A 145 -0.69 24.81 6.32
CA LYS A 145 -2.01 24.58 5.77
C LYS A 145 -2.29 23.08 5.66
N ILE A 146 -3.41 22.69 6.30
CA ILE A 146 -4.14 21.42 6.20
C ILE A 146 -3.73 20.37 7.22
N LEU A 147 -4.26 20.51 8.44
CA LEU A 147 -4.93 19.39 9.10
C LEU A 147 -6.24 19.95 9.67
N PRO A 148 -7.44 19.57 9.15
CA PRO A 148 -8.64 19.71 9.94
C PRO A 148 -8.46 18.89 11.22
N SER A 149 -8.72 19.54 12.34
CA SER A 149 -8.79 18.96 13.67
C SER A 149 -9.53 17.63 13.59
N ILE A 150 -8.85 16.53 13.92
CA ILE A 150 -9.56 15.29 14.20
C ILE A 150 -10.33 15.55 15.50
N GLU A 151 -11.59 15.93 15.38
CA GLU A 151 -12.54 15.90 16.47
C GLU A 151 -12.50 14.48 17.04
N LYS A 152 -12.16 14.40 18.33
CA LYS A 152 -12.28 13.18 19.11
C LYS A 152 -13.74 12.75 19.00
N GLN A 153 -14.01 11.67 18.26
CA GLN A 153 -15.28 10.96 18.40
C GLN A 153 -15.35 10.51 19.87
N PRO A 154 -16.33 10.99 20.66
CA PRO A 154 -16.49 10.57 22.04
C PRO A 154 -16.86 9.08 22.04
N ASN A 155 -16.24 8.35 22.96
CA ASN A 155 -16.62 6.97 23.27
C ASN A 155 -18.11 6.91 23.60
N GLU A 156 -18.88 6.13 22.84
CA GLU A 156 -20.19 5.64 23.28
C GLU A 156 -20.08 4.13 23.58
N ILE A 157 -20.14 3.89 24.89
CA ILE A 157 -20.69 2.76 25.68
C ILE A 157 -20.94 1.44 24.94
#